data_AF-A0A1I6K075-F1
#
_entry.id   AF-A0A1I6K075-F1
#
_cell.length_a   1.000
_cell.length_b   1.000
_cell.length_c   1.000
_cell.angle_alpha   90.00
_cell.angle_beta   90.00
_cell.angle_gamma   90.00
#
_symmetry.space_group_name_H-M   'P 1'
#
loop_
_entity.id
_entity.type
_entity.pdbx_description
1 polymer ?
#
loop_
_entity_poly.entity_id
_entity_poly.type
_entity_poly.pdbx_seq_one_letter_code
_entity_poly.pdbx_strand_id
1 'polypeptide(L)'
;MTKTRTGRAALTALLTISAFTLVGCSAAVAGELASSAAPNVAATVAPPTAEVTAQASEAQTPDVTEAAAASIAYGADIDLDAVLYPDSLQGDELANAREWMQTNAITAQCMKEQGYDYTFTPYWAFTLNPEPSWIAKLPEDQQAAARVALDGSGQTPGEYRWEDAGCWGYAVHVMGNDDEH
;
A
#
# COMPACT_ATOMS: atom_id res chain seq x y z
N MET A 1 0.75 -57.22 29.51
CA MET A 1 0.46 -55.92 28.87
C MET A 1 1.68 -55.05 29.03
N THR A 2 2.48 -55.01 27.97
CA THR A 2 3.88 -54.57 27.98
C THR A 2 3.96 -53.10 27.61
N LYS A 3 4.65 -52.32 28.44
CA LYS A 3 4.82 -50.88 28.31
C LYS A 3 6.15 -50.60 27.63
N THR A 4 6.13 -50.21 26.37
CA THR A 4 7.34 -49.85 25.61
C THR A 4 7.43 -48.33 25.51
N ARG A 5 8.36 -47.73 26.26
CA ARG A 5 8.86 -46.37 26.02
C ARG A 5 10.01 -46.47 25.03
N THR A 6 9.80 -45.96 23.83
CA THR A 6 10.85 -45.66 22.84
C THR A 6 11.04 -44.14 22.93
N GLY A 7 12.16 -43.61 23.39
CA GLY A 7 13.48 -43.71 22.78
C GLY A 7 13.74 -42.40 22.04
N ARG A 8 14.08 -41.33 22.80
CA ARG A 8 14.35 -39.98 22.27
C ARG A 8 15.74 -40.00 21.63
N ALA A 9 15.80 -40.23 20.32
CA ALA A 9 17.04 -40.15 19.57
C ALA A 9 17.47 -38.69 19.45
N ALA A 10 18.68 -38.41 19.93
CA ALA A 10 19.39 -37.17 19.72
C ALA A 10 19.78 -37.06 18.25
N LEU A 11 19.33 -36.00 17.56
CA LEU A 11 19.96 -35.54 16.33
C LEU A 11 20.70 -34.25 16.63
N THR A 12 22.00 -34.40 16.84
CA THR A 12 22.98 -33.32 16.90
C THR A 12 23.22 -32.84 15.47
N ALA A 13 22.55 -31.76 15.06
CA ALA A 13 22.86 -31.08 13.79
C ALA A 13 24.08 -30.17 14.02
N LEU A 14 25.22 -30.57 13.44
CA LEU A 14 26.43 -29.74 13.38
C LEU A 14 26.15 -28.49 12.54
N LEU A 15 26.13 -27.33 13.19
CA LEU A 15 26.13 -26.01 12.55
C LEU A 15 27.56 -25.71 12.06
N THR A 16 27.82 -25.92 10.77
CA THR A 16 29.04 -25.43 10.13
C THR A 16 28.89 -23.94 9.86
N ILE A 17 29.48 -23.12 10.72
CA ILE A 17 29.59 -21.67 10.56
C ILE A 17 30.67 -21.42 9.50
N SER A 18 30.26 -21.10 8.28
CA SER A 18 31.16 -20.61 7.23
C SER A 18 31.52 -19.16 7.52
N ALA A 19 32.79 -18.93 7.85
CA ALA A 19 33.38 -17.62 8.06
C ALA A 19 33.52 -16.88 6.71
N PHE A 20 32.79 -15.78 6.54
CA PHE A 20 33.09 -14.78 5.51
C PHE A 20 34.06 -13.75 6.08
N THR A 21 35.34 -13.85 5.71
CA THR A 21 36.35 -12.81 5.97
C THR A 21 36.20 -11.68 4.96
N LEU A 22 35.45 -10.65 5.32
CA LEU A 22 35.48 -9.35 4.63
C LEU A 22 36.63 -8.52 5.19
N VAL A 23 37.80 -8.65 4.54
CA VAL A 23 38.90 -7.68 4.62
C VAL A 23 38.55 -6.54 3.68
N GLY A 24 38.30 -5.37 4.24
CA GLY A 24 38.00 -4.15 3.51
C GLY A 24 38.28 -2.93 4.38
N CYS A 25 39.57 -2.69 4.62
CA CYS A 25 40.08 -1.51 5.30
C CYS A 25 40.07 -0.34 4.31
N SER A 26 39.35 0.74 4.61
CA SER A 26 39.65 2.06 4.04
C SER A 26 39.35 3.11 5.10
N ALA A 27 40.43 3.83 5.42
CA ALA A 27 40.53 4.80 6.49
C ALA A 27 39.73 6.06 6.22
N ALA A 28 39.34 6.70 7.32
CA ALA A 28 38.73 8.01 7.40
C ALA A 28 39.58 9.10 6.73
N VAL A 29 38.90 10.07 6.10
CA VAL A 29 39.35 11.46 6.05
C VAL A 29 38.33 12.31 6.80
N ALA A 30 38.72 12.70 8.01
CA ALA A 30 38.14 13.83 8.71
C ALA A 30 38.54 15.11 7.96
N GLY A 31 37.54 15.92 7.60
CA GLY A 31 37.72 17.28 7.12
C GLY A 31 36.71 18.16 7.84
N GLU A 32 37.10 18.69 8.99
CA GLU A 32 36.34 19.64 9.80
C GLU A 32 36.93 21.07 9.59
N LEU A 33 36.02 22.06 9.58
CA LEU A 33 36.16 23.51 9.71
C LEU A 33 36.43 24.39 8.47
N ALA A 34 35.39 25.11 8.05
CA ALA A 34 35.26 26.57 8.27
C ALA A 34 33.87 27.01 7.75
N SER A 35 32.92 27.32 8.65
CA SER A 35 32.58 28.68 9.10
C SER A 35 32.30 29.67 7.97
N SER A 36 31.00 29.92 7.73
CA SER A 36 30.52 31.18 7.16
C SER A 36 29.26 31.60 7.91
N ALA A 37 29.44 32.62 8.76
CA ALA A 37 28.38 33.43 9.35
C ALA A 37 27.70 34.23 8.22
N ALA A 38 26.37 34.39 8.13
CA ALA A 38 25.46 35.22 8.94
C ALA A 38 24.18 35.45 8.05
N PRO A 39 23.12 36.16 8.48
CA PRO A 39 22.62 36.48 9.81
C PRO A 39 21.18 35.96 10.05
N ASN A 40 20.81 35.92 11.33
CA ASN A 40 19.44 35.73 11.79
C ASN A 40 18.54 36.89 11.32
N VAL A 41 17.51 36.58 10.52
CA VAL A 41 16.34 37.44 10.41
C VAL A 41 15.27 36.85 11.32
N ALA A 42 15.18 37.41 12.52
CA ALA A 42 14.04 37.23 13.39
C ALA A 42 12.81 37.86 12.71
N ALA A 43 11.97 37.02 12.11
CA ALA A 43 10.63 37.42 11.72
C ALA A 43 9.76 37.40 12.98
N THR A 44 9.40 38.59 13.45
CA THR A 44 8.46 38.84 14.53
C THR A 44 7.14 38.12 14.29
N VAL A 45 6.84 37.11 15.12
CA VAL A 45 5.50 36.53 15.24
C VAL A 45 4.64 37.56 15.98
N ALA A 46 3.79 38.25 15.24
CA ALA A 46 2.67 38.96 15.84
C ALA A 46 1.61 37.93 16.27
N PRO A 47 1.05 38.03 17.49
CA PRO A 47 -0.05 37.17 17.90
C PRO A 47 -1.31 37.53 17.10
N PRO A 48 -2.04 36.56 16.51
CA PRO A 48 -3.37 36.86 15.99
C PRO A 48 -4.29 37.17 17.18
N THR A 49 -4.82 38.40 17.19
CA THR A 49 -5.95 38.79 18.03
C THR A 49 -7.14 37.92 17.66
N ALA A 50 -7.58 37.10 18.62
CA ALA A 50 -8.78 36.29 18.52
C ALA A 50 -10.02 37.21 18.60
N GLU A 51 -10.63 37.52 17.46
CA GLU A 51 -12.05 37.83 17.41
C GLU A 51 -12.81 36.51 17.23
N VAL A 52 -13.30 35.99 18.35
CA VAL A 52 -14.26 34.88 18.38
C VAL A 52 -15.60 35.44 17.89
N THR A 53 -15.80 35.41 16.58
CA THR A 53 -17.15 35.45 16.01
C THR A 53 -17.68 34.03 16.04
N ALA A 54 -18.56 33.75 17.01
CA ALA A 54 -19.34 32.53 17.06
C ALA A 54 -20.31 32.50 15.87
N GLN A 55 -19.86 31.99 14.73
CA GLN A 55 -20.76 31.45 13.72
C GLN A 55 -21.13 30.04 14.16
N ALA A 56 -22.40 29.88 14.53
CA ALA A 56 -23.03 28.59 14.68
C ALA A 56 -22.86 27.85 13.34
N SER A 57 -21.86 26.99 13.27
CA SER A 57 -21.73 26.00 12.21
C SER A 57 -22.82 24.97 12.49
N GLU A 58 -24.00 25.17 11.89
CA GLU A 58 -24.95 24.10 11.70
C GLU A 58 -24.20 22.93 11.07
N ALA A 59 -24.20 21.79 11.75
CA ALA A 59 -23.70 20.54 11.20
C ALA A 59 -24.59 20.19 10.01
N GLN A 60 -24.19 20.65 8.82
CA GLN A 60 -24.70 20.13 7.57
C GLN A 60 -24.15 18.72 7.45
N THR A 61 -24.98 17.74 7.83
CA THR A 61 -24.85 16.38 7.32
C THR A 61 -24.80 16.50 5.80
N PRO A 62 -23.69 16.16 5.11
CA PRO A 62 -23.70 16.18 3.66
C PRO A 62 -24.73 15.16 3.20
N ASP A 63 -25.82 15.68 2.65
CA ASP A 63 -26.78 14.92 1.88
C ASP A 63 -26.01 14.35 0.68
N VAL A 64 -25.90 13.03 0.62
CA VAL A 64 -25.07 12.29 -0.35
C VAL A 64 -25.53 12.54 -1.81
N THR A 65 -26.65 13.25 -1.99
CA THR A 65 -27.18 13.61 -3.31
C THR A 65 -26.47 14.80 -3.98
N GLU A 66 -25.63 15.55 -3.28
CA GLU A 66 -24.83 16.66 -3.85
C GLU A 66 -23.32 16.53 -3.54
N ALA A 67 -22.81 15.31 -3.46
CA ALA A 67 -21.40 15.04 -3.71
C ALA A 67 -21.17 15.14 -5.24
N ALA A 68 -21.05 16.37 -5.71
CA ALA A 68 -20.72 16.73 -7.09
C ALA A 68 -19.60 15.84 -7.63
N ALA A 69 -19.88 15.11 -8.72
CA ALA A 69 -19.01 14.54 -9.77
C ALA A 69 -17.47 14.53 -9.55
N ALA A 70 -17.01 14.23 -8.35
CA ALA A 70 -15.62 14.02 -8.03
C ALA A 70 -15.36 12.57 -8.37
N SER A 71 -14.39 12.35 -9.25
CA SER A 71 -14.02 10.99 -9.61
C SER A 71 -13.58 10.23 -8.35
N ILE A 72 -14.30 9.18 -7.97
CA ILE A 72 -14.01 8.35 -6.78
C ILE A 72 -12.85 7.40 -7.11
N ALA A 73 -11.63 7.89 -7.07
CA ALA A 73 -10.42 7.08 -7.23
C ALA A 73 -9.61 7.07 -5.93
N TYR A 74 -9.15 5.90 -5.53
CA TYR A 74 -8.36 5.69 -4.32
C TYR A 74 -6.95 5.21 -4.68
N GLY A 75 -5.97 5.57 -3.85
CA GLY A 75 -4.58 5.12 -3.95
C GLY A 75 -4.11 4.41 -2.69
N ALA A 76 -2.80 4.37 -2.48
CA ALA A 76 -2.16 3.71 -1.33
C ALA A 76 -2.48 4.37 0.02
N ASP A 77 -2.96 5.61 0.01
CA ASP A 77 -3.31 6.42 1.18
C ASP A 77 -4.78 6.27 1.61
N ILE A 78 -5.51 5.32 1.04
CA ILE A 78 -6.93 5.10 1.35
C ILE A 78 -7.15 4.79 2.84
N ASP A 79 -8.11 5.51 3.43
CA ASP A 79 -8.72 5.15 4.72
C ASP A 79 -9.95 4.26 4.47
N LEU A 80 -9.82 2.97 4.74
CA LEU A 80 -10.88 1.98 4.51
C LEU A 80 -12.12 2.19 5.38
N ASP A 81 -11.98 2.84 6.53
CA ASP A 81 -13.10 3.13 7.43
C ASP A 81 -13.93 4.33 6.93
N ALA A 82 -13.32 5.19 6.10
CA ALA A 82 -13.98 6.34 5.48
C ALA A 82 -14.65 6.02 4.13
N VAL A 83 -14.50 4.80 3.60
CA VAL A 83 -15.11 4.40 2.32
C VAL A 83 -16.62 4.39 2.44
N LEU A 84 -17.27 5.12 1.54
CA LEU A 84 -18.73 5.12 1.41
C LEU A 84 -19.19 3.96 0.53
N TYR A 85 -20.05 3.11 1.09
CA TYR A 85 -20.70 2.01 0.40
C TYR A 85 -22.16 2.39 0.13
N PRO A 86 -22.69 2.21 -1.10
CA PRO A 86 -24.10 2.45 -1.38
C PRO A 86 -25.01 1.54 -0.54
N ASP A 87 -26.15 2.06 -0.09
CA ASP A 87 -27.16 1.29 0.67
C ASP A 87 -27.70 0.06 -0.09
N SER A 88 -27.52 0.01 -1.41
CA SER A 88 -27.87 -1.14 -2.24
C SER A 88 -26.97 -2.36 -2.00
N LEU A 89 -25.71 -2.16 -1.58
CA LEU A 89 -24.79 -3.25 -1.25
C LEU A 89 -25.13 -3.77 0.15
N GLN A 90 -25.63 -5.00 0.23
CA GLN A 90 -26.03 -5.62 1.50
C GLN A 90 -25.60 -7.08 1.57
N GLY A 91 -25.55 -7.63 2.79
CA GLY A 91 -25.19 -9.03 3.03
C GLY A 91 -23.83 -9.39 2.41
N ASP A 92 -23.79 -10.49 1.68
CA ASP A 92 -22.57 -11.01 1.04
C ASP A 92 -21.99 -10.03 0.02
N GLU A 93 -22.83 -9.24 -0.67
CA GLU A 93 -22.34 -8.25 -1.63
C GLU A 93 -21.55 -7.14 -0.93
N LEU A 94 -22.01 -6.69 0.25
CA LEU A 94 -21.27 -5.71 1.05
C LEU A 94 -19.97 -6.31 1.62
N ALA A 95 -19.99 -7.60 2.00
CA ALA A 95 -18.77 -8.29 2.45
C ALA A 95 -17.74 -8.36 1.31
N ASN A 96 -18.16 -8.79 0.12
CA ASN A 96 -17.32 -8.83 -1.07
C ASN A 96 -16.79 -7.44 -1.45
N ALA A 97 -17.61 -6.40 -1.32
CA ALA A 97 -17.19 -5.02 -1.55
C ALA A 97 -16.07 -4.58 -0.61
N ARG A 98 -16.19 -4.91 0.69
CA ARG A 98 -15.17 -4.58 1.70
C ARG A 98 -13.86 -5.34 1.46
N GLU A 99 -13.96 -6.62 1.16
CA GLU A 99 -12.81 -7.46 0.82
C GLU A 99 -12.11 -6.95 -0.44
N TRP A 100 -12.87 -6.61 -1.48
CA TRP A 100 -12.33 -6.02 -2.70
C TRP A 100 -11.57 -4.72 -2.43
N MET A 101 -12.10 -3.86 -1.56
CA MET A 101 -11.39 -2.63 -1.14
C MET A 101 -10.10 -2.92 -0.38
N GLN A 102 -10.10 -3.91 0.52
CA GLN A 102 -8.91 -4.33 1.25
C GLN A 102 -7.83 -4.86 0.30
N THR A 103 -8.19 -5.74 -0.63
CA THR A 103 -7.27 -6.26 -1.65
C THR A 103 -6.66 -5.13 -2.46
N ASN A 104 -7.48 -4.19 -2.95
CA ASN A 104 -6.97 -3.06 -3.72
C ASN A 104 -6.11 -2.09 -2.91
N ALA A 105 -6.38 -1.90 -1.61
CA ALA A 105 -5.53 -1.10 -0.73
C ALA A 105 -4.14 -1.74 -0.57
N ILE A 106 -4.08 -3.07 -0.39
CA ILE A 106 -2.81 -3.81 -0.33
C ILE A 106 -2.08 -3.73 -1.67
N THR A 107 -2.78 -3.91 -2.80
CA THR A 107 -2.22 -3.74 -4.14
C THR A 107 -1.66 -2.34 -4.33
N ALA A 108 -2.39 -1.30 -3.93
CA ALA A 108 -1.95 0.09 -4.05
C ALA A 108 -0.68 0.35 -3.24
N GLN A 109 -0.60 -0.17 -2.01
CA GLN A 109 0.58 -0.07 -1.17
C GLN A 109 1.80 -0.78 -1.79
N CYS A 110 1.62 -2.02 -2.29
CA CYS A 110 2.68 -2.74 -2.99
C CYS A 110 3.16 -1.97 -4.24
N MET A 111 2.23 -1.43 -5.04
CA MET A 111 2.58 -0.64 -6.21
C MET A 111 3.33 0.64 -5.85
N LYS A 112 2.97 1.29 -4.74
CA LYS A 112 3.67 2.46 -4.22
C LYS A 112 5.12 2.13 -3.85
N GLU A 113 5.35 0.97 -3.24
CA GLU A 113 6.70 0.47 -2.92
C GLU A 113 7.52 0.16 -4.19
N GLN A 114 6.86 -0.22 -5.28
CA GLN A 114 7.45 -0.40 -6.61
C GLN A 114 7.65 0.94 -7.37
N GLY A 115 7.24 2.07 -6.79
CA GLY A 115 7.40 3.40 -7.38
C GLY A 115 6.23 3.86 -8.27
N TYR A 116 5.10 3.19 -8.24
CA TYR A 116 3.90 3.53 -9.01
C TYR A 116 2.77 4.05 -8.13
N ASP A 117 2.19 5.19 -8.50
CA ASP A 117 0.97 5.72 -7.87
C ASP A 117 -0.26 5.03 -8.49
N TYR A 118 -0.43 3.74 -8.17
CA TYR A 118 -1.60 2.97 -8.55
C TYR A 118 -2.86 3.58 -7.97
N THR A 119 -3.86 3.80 -8.81
CA THR A 119 -5.20 4.22 -8.37
C THR A 119 -6.26 3.29 -8.92
N PHE A 120 -7.27 3.02 -8.10
CA PHE A 120 -8.40 2.19 -8.46
C PHE A 120 -9.71 2.91 -8.18
N THR A 121 -10.76 2.53 -8.90
CA THR A 121 -12.13 2.98 -8.66
C THR A 121 -12.94 1.78 -8.19
N PRO A 122 -13.78 1.90 -7.14
CA PRO A 122 -14.65 0.81 -6.76
C PRO A 122 -15.59 0.41 -7.89
N TYR A 123 -15.91 -0.88 -8.01
CA TYR A 123 -16.74 -1.36 -9.12
C TYR A 123 -18.14 -0.75 -9.14
N TRP A 124 -18.69 -0.39 -7.98
CA TRP A 124 -19.98 0.29 -7.84
C TRP A 124 -19.94 1.77 -8.23
N ALA A 125 -18.75 2.34 -8.43
CA ALA A 125 -18.53 3.75 -8.79
C ALA A 125 -17.97 3.93 -10.21
N PHE A 126 -17.77 2.86 -11.00
CA PHE A 126 -17.18 2.97 -12.35
C PHE A 126 -17.93 3.91 -13.29
N THR A 127 -19.27 3.95 -13.21
CA THR A 127 -20.08 4.84 -14.05
C THR A 127 -19.93 6.32 -13.69
N LEU A 128 -19.44 6.62 -12.48
CA LEU A 128 -19.16 7.97 -12.00
C LEU A 128 -17.77 8.46 -12.39
N ASN A 129 -16.89 7.56 -12.87
CA ASN A 129 -15.50 7.86 -13.21
C ASN A 129 -15.18 7.49 -14.67
N PRO A 130 -15.50 8.35 -15.64
CA PRO A 130 -15.17 8.13 -17.05
C PRO A 130 -13.68 8.35 -17.38
N GLU A 131 -12.83 8.51 -16.37
CA GLU A 131 -11.40 8.77 -16.51
C GLU A 131 -10.67 7.59 -17.18
N PRO A 132 -9.59 7.86 -17.97
CA PRO A 132 -8.75 6.79 -18.48
C PRO A 132 -8.16 5.98 -17.31
N SER A 133 -7.88 4.70 -17.55
CA SER A 133 -7.25 3.85 -16.54
C SER A 133 -5.95 4.47 -16.03
N TRP A 134 -5.59 4.19 -14.78
CA TRP A 134 -4.39 4.76 -14.15
C TRP A 134 -3.12 4.50 -14.98
N ILE A 135 -2.99 3.32 -15.60
CA ILE A 135 -1.87 2.98 -16.51
C ILE A 135 -1.80 3.95 -17.69
N ALA A 136 -2.93 4.33 -18.29
CA ALA A 136 -2.93 5.24 -19.43
C ALA A 136 -2.50 6.67 -19.07
N LYS A 137 -2.48 7.01 -17.77
CA LYS A 137 -1.97 8.28 -17.24
C LYS A 137 -0.45 8.29 -17.08
N LEU A 138 0.20 7.12 -17.14
CA LEU A 138 1.66 7.00 -17.05
C LEU A 138 2.34 7.34 -18.39
N PRO A 139 3.60 7.81 -18.35
CA PRO A 139 4.46 7.87 -19.53
C PRO A 139 4.48 6.51 -20.26
N GLU A 140 4.43 6.54 -21.60
CA GLU A 140 4.29 5.34 -22.43
C GLU A 140 5.39 4.30 -22.16
N ASP A 141 6.62 4.75 -21.94
CA ASP A 141 7.78 3.93 -21.63
C ASP A 141 7.70 3.23 -20.25
N GLN A 142 6.83 3.69 -19.35
CA GLN A 142 6.62 3.08 -18.03
C GLN A 142 5.44 2.09 -18.01
N GLN A 143 4.51 2.18 -18.96
CA GLN A 143 3.25 1.41 -18.91
C GLN A 143 3.48 -0.11 -18.88
N ALA A 144 4.46 -0.62 -19.63
CA ALA A 144 4.76 -2.05 -19.65
C ALA A 144 5.32 -2.53 -18.31
N ALA A 145 6.24 -1.77 -17.72
CA ALA A 145 6.82 -2.10 -16.41
C ALA A 145 5.77 -1.99 -15.28
N ALA A 146 4.88 -0.99 -15.36
CA ALA A 146 3.77 -0.83 -14.42
C ALA A 146 2.78 -2.01 -14.48
N ARG A 147 2.48 -2.53 -15.67
CA ARG A 147 1.66 -3.74 -15.84
C ARG A 147 2.34 -4.97 -15.25
N VAL A 148 3.64 -5.14 -15.47
CA VAL A 148 4.40 -6.26 -14.88
C VAL A 148 4.45 -6.15 -13.36
N ALA A 149 4.58 -4.95 -12.80
CA ALA A 149 4.53 -4.76 -11.35
C ALA A 149 3.15 -5.11 -10.78
N LEU A 150 2.07 -4.74 -11.48
CA LEU A 150 0.70 -5.03 -11.04
C LEU A 150 0.35 -6.52 -11.16
N ASP A 151 0.53 -7.08 -12.36
CA ASP A 151 -0.02 -8.38 -12.77
C ASP A 151 1.04 -9.50 -12.83
N GLY A 152 2.32 -9.16 -12.63
CA GLY A 152 3.44 -10.07 -12.83
C GLY A 152 3.88 -10.18 -14.30
N SER A 153 4.97 -10.92 -14.54
CA SER A 153 5.48 -11.15 -15.91
C SER A 153 4.73 -12.25 -16.68
N GLY A 154 3.62 -12.73 -16.12
CA GLY A 154 2.88 -13.91 -16.57
C GLY A 154 3.25 -15.17 -15.79
N GLN A 155 2.27 -16.07 -15.65
CA GLN A 155 2.47 -17.32 -14.95
C GLN A 155 3.28 -18.30 -15.80
N THR A 156 4.31 -18.89 -15.20
CA THR A 156 5.03 -20.01 -15.81
C THR A 156 4.09 -21.22 -15.88
N PRO A 157 4.04 -22.00 -16.97
CA PRO A 157 3.23 -23.23 -17.01
C PRO A 157 3.61 -24.15 -15.84
N GLY A 158 2.64 -24.46 -14.97
CA GLY A 158 2.89 -25.20 -13.73
C GLY A 158 1.86 -24.90 -12.64
N GLU A 159 2.25 -25.09 -11.38
CA GLU A 159 1.46 -24.70 -10.21
C GLU A 159 1.45 -23.16 -10.07
N TYR A 160 0.30 -22.61 -9.65
CA TYR A 160 0.16 -21.17 -9.38
C TYR A 160 1.17 -20.76 -8.30
N ARG A 161 1.88 -19.66 -8.55
CA ARG A 161 2.80 -19.03 -7.61
C ARG A 161 2.47 -17.56 -7.50
N TRP A 162 1.95 -17.15 -6.34
CA TRP A 162 1.54 -15.76 -6.12
C TRP A 162 2.69 -14.78 -6.30
N GLU A 163 3.95 -15.19 -6.07
CA GLU A 163 5.11 -14.31 -6.25
C GLU A 163 5.36 -13.93 -7.72
N ASP A 164 4.87 -14.76 -8.66
CA ASP A 164 5.02 -14.52 -10.09
C ASP A 164 3.87 -13.66 -10.65
N ALA A 165 2.85 -13.35 -9.83
CA ALA A 165 1.63 -12.62 -10.19
C ALA A 165 1.62 -11.14 -9.73
N GLY A 166 2.80 -10.59 -9.42
CA GLY A 166 2.97 -9.17 -9.10
C GLY A 166 2.27 -8.72 -7.81
N CYS A 167 1.96 -7.43 -7.72
CA CYS A 167 1.29 -6.84 -6.56
C CYS A 167 -0.14 -7.34 -6.38
N TRP A 168 -0.81 -7.77 -7.46
CA TRP A 168 -2.12 -8.42 -7.35
C TRP A 168 -1.99 -9.79 -6.67
N GLY A 169 -1.05 -10.62 -7.13
CA GLY A 169 -0.77 -11.92 -6.51
C GLY A 169 -0.40 -11.81 -5.04
N TYR A 170 0.46 -10.85 -4.70
CA TYR A 170 0.81 -10.54 -3.32
C TYR A 170 -0.41 -10.19 -2.47
N ALA A 171 -1.30 -9.31 -2.95
CA ALA A 171 -2.49 -8.91 -2.20
C ALA A 171 -3.42 -10.10 -1.93
N VAL A 172 -3.68 -10.92 -2.96
CA VAL A 172 -4.49 -12.14 -2.84
C VAL A 172 -3.89 -13.13 -1.84
N HIS A 173 -2.56 -13.32 -1.86
CA HIS A 173 -1.87 -14.18 -0.90
C HIS A 173 -1.96 -13.65 0.53
N VAL A 174 -1.76 -12.34 0.75
CA VAL A 174 -1.89 -11.72 2.08
C VAL A 174 -3.31 -11.87 2.64
N MET A 175 -4.31 -11.79 1.77
CA MET A 175 -5.72 -11.99 2.15
C MET A 175 -6.06 -13.47 2.40
N GLY A 176 -5.23 -14.40 1.90
CA GLY A 176 -5.42 -15.85 2.02
C GLY A 176 -6.36 -16.43 0.95
N ASN A 177 -6.52 -15.75 -0.18
CA ASN A 177 -7.41 -16.11 -1.27
C ASN A 177 -6.67 -16.75 -2.47
N ASP A 178 -5.38 -17.08 -2.33
CA ASP A 178 -4.54 -17.58 -3.43
C ASP A 178 -4.84 -19.03 -3.85
N ASP A 179 -5.56 -19.78 -3.00
CA ASP A 179 -6.05 -21.15 -3.28
C ASP A 179 -7.53 -21.17 -3.75
N GLU A 180 -8.17 -20.01 -3.88
CA GLU A 180 -9.56 -19.90 -4.34
C GLU A 180 -9.56 -19.85 -5.88
N HIS A 181 -10.06 -20.91 -6.53
CA HIS A 181 -10.07 -21.07 -7.99
C HIS A 181 -11.47 -21.36 -8.53
#